data_AF-A0A0D0BSU2-F1
#
_entry.id   AF-A0A0D0BSU2-F1
#
_cell.length_a   1.000
_cell.length_b   1.000
_cell.length_c   1.000
_cell.angle_alpha   90.00
_cell.angle_beta   90.00
_cell.angle_gamma   90.00
#
_symmetry.space_group_name_H-M   'P 1'
#
loop_
_entity.id
_entity.type
_entity.pdbx_description
1 polymer ?
#
loop_
_entity_poly.entity_id
_entity_poly.type
_entity_poly.pdbx_seq_one_letter_code
_entity_poly.pdbx_strand_id
1 'polypeptide(L)' 'DDSLTEEEINLITGTYEIPTGIEEQVQLVSWWPRPSTWQDSGLNTGFWSHDTEEWYQTWLKMI' A
#
# COMPACT_ATOMS: atom_id res chain seq x y z
N ASP A 1 17.48 15.17 -3.75
CA ASP A 1 16.93 13.84 -4.01
C ASP A 1 16.00 13.59 -2.84
N ASP A 2 14.77 14.09 -2.96
CA ASP A 2 13.81 14.10 -1.85
C ASP A 2 12.94 12.86 -2.01
N SER A 3 13.49 11.73 -1.60
CA SER A 3 12.71 10.50 -1.43
C SER A 3 11.71 10.71 -0.31
N LEU A 4 10.47 10.23 -0.50
CA LEU A 4 9.45 10.27 0.55
C LEU A 4 9.92 9.46 1.76
N THR A 5 9.78 10.05 2.95
CA THR A 5 9.96 9.35 4.22
C THR A 5 8.86 8.30 4.40
N GLU A 6 9.11 7.31 5.26
CA GLU A 6 8.10 6.28 5.56
C GLU A 6 6.81 6.87 6.13
N GLU A 7 6.92 7.96 6.89
CA GLU A 7 5.79 8.67 7.48
C GLU A 7 4.92 9.36 6.42
N GLU A 8 5.55 10.00 5.42
CA GLU A 8 4.84 10.59 4.28
C GLU A 8 4.17 9.50 3.43
N ILE A 9 4.83 8.36 3.23
CA ILE A 9 4.23 7.21 2.55
C ILE A 9 3.02 6.70 3.35
N ASN A 10 3.13 6.56 4.67
CA ASN A 10 2.03 6.15 5.54
C ASN A 10 0.84 7.10 5.41
N LEU A 11 1.10 8.41 5.43
CA LEU A 11 0.10 9.45 5.31
C LEU A 11 -0.62 9.42 3.95
N ILE A 12 0.14 9.41 2.85
CA ILE A 12 -0.40 9.41 1.48
C ILE A 12 -1.18 8.13 1.20
N THR A 13 -0.70 6.98 1.69
CA THR A 13 -1.35 5.68 1.46
C THR A 13 -2.51 5.40 2.40
N GLY A 14 -2.77 6.28 3.38
CA GLY A 14 -3.80 6.07 4.40
C GLY A 14 -3.53 4.80 5.21
N THR A 15 -2.29 4.61 5.64
CA THR A 15 -1.90 3.48 6.50
C THR A 15 -2.32 3.73 7.93
N TYR A 16 -2.97 2.75 8.55
CA TYR A 16 -3.38 2.75 9.94
C TYR A 16 -3.11 1.40 10.61
N GLU A 17 -3.04 1.41 11.93
CA GLU A 17 -2.80 0.23 12.75
C GLU A 17 -4.12 -0.39 13.19
N ILE A 18 -4.26 -1.70 13.01
CA ILE A 18 -5.36 -2.47 13.57
C ILE A 18 -4.82 -3.41 14.66
N PRO A 19 -5.42 -3.43 15.87
CA PRO A 19 -5.06 -4.42 16.88
C PRO A 19 -5.42 -5.82 16.36
N THR A 20 -4.47 -6.75 16.41
CA THR A 20 -4.70 -8.13 15.95
C THR A 20 -5.38 -9.01 17.00
N GLY A 21 -5.59 -8.49 18.21
CA GLY A 21 -6.20 -9.20 19.33
C GLY A 21 -5.24 -10.14 20.09
N ILE A 22 -3.97 -10.20 19.67
CA ILE A 22 -2.91 -10.95 20.34
C ILE A 22 -1.93 -9.93 20.94
N GLU A 23 -1.98 -9.75 22.26
CA GLU A 23 -1.07 -8.88 23.01
C GLU A 23 -0.92 -7.47 22.41
N GLU A 24 0.30 -6.94 22.31
CA GLU A 24 0.65 -5.64 21.72
C GLU A 24 0.87 -5.72 20.20
N GLN A 25 0.48 -6.82 19.54
CA GLN A 25 0.66 -6.96 18.09
C GLN A 25 -0.38 -6.13 17.33
N VAL A 26 0.11 -5.19 16.54
CA VAL A 26 -0.67 -4.43 15.55
C VAL A 26 -0.35 -4.94 14.14
N GLN A 27 -1.35 -4.90 13.28
CA GLN A 27 -1.20 -5.09 11.84
C GLN A 27 -1.36 -3.74 11.16
N LEU A 28 -0.43 -3.43 10.25
CA LEU A 28 -0.52 -2.24 9.41
C LEU A 28 -1.40 -2.55 8.20
N VAL A 29 -2.43 -1.73 7.99
CA VAL A 29 -3.34 -1.80 6.85
C VAL A 29 -3.36 -0.45 6.15
N SER A 30 -3.38 -0.43 4.82
CA SER A 30 -3.40 0.81 4.04
C SER A 30 -4.58 0.81 3.07
N TRP A 31 -5.20 1.98 2.86
CA TRP A 31 -6.26 2.14 1.88
C TRP A 31 -5.73 2.13 0.44
N TRP A 32 -4.56 2.72 0.23
CA TRP A 32 -3.88 2.68 -1.06
C TRP A 32 -2.67 1.74 -1.00
N PRO A 33 -2.30 1.10 -2.13
CA PRO A 33 -1.12 0.25 -2.20
C PRO A 33 0.15 1.07 -1.99
N ARG A 34 1.06 0.55 -1.16
CA ARG A 34 2.33 1.20 -0.84
C ARG A 34 3.31 1.07 -2.01
N PRO A 35 4.30 1.98 -2.15
CA PRO A 35 5.34 1.87 -3.18
C PRO A 35 6.05 0.51 -3.19
N SER A 36 6.27 -0.08 -2.02
CA SER A 36 6.86 -1.42 -1.87
C SER A 36 6.04 -2.54 -2.52
N THR A 37 4.70 -2.40 -2.58
CA THR A 37 3.81 -3.36 -3.27
C THR A 37 4.17 -3.48 -4.75
N TRP A 38 4.66 -2.40 -5.34
CA TRP A 38 4.99 -2.35 -6.76
C TRP A 38 6.43 -2.74 -7.05
N GLN A 39 7.35 -2.59 -6.08
CA GLN A 39 8.80 -2.63 -6.32
C GLN A 39 9.30 -3.90 -7.00
N ASP A 40 8.75 -5.06 -6.63
CA ASP A 40 9.06 -6.37 -7.24
C ASP A 40 7.99 -6.82 -8.27
N SER A 41 7.00 -5.97 -8.53
CA SER A 41 5.95 -6.22 -9.51
C SER A 41 6.36 -5.69 -10.89
N GLY A 42 5.79 -6.27 -11.95
CA GLY A 42 5.88 -5.70 -13.31
C GLY A 42 5.11 -4.38 -13.49
N LEU A 43 4.52 -3.83 -12.42
CA LEU A 43 3.63 -2.67 -12.43
C LEU A 43 4.29 -1.40 -11.85
N ASN A 44 5.58 -1.45 -11.50
CA ASN A 44 6.36 -0.27 -11.09
C ASN A 44 6.80 0.57 -12.30
N THR A 45 5.83 1.14 -13.02
CA THR A 45 6.06 1.90 -14.25
C THR A 45 6.20 3.40 -14.01
N GLY A 46 6.05 3.86 -12.77
CA GLY A 46 6.13 5.28 -12.37
C GLY A 46 4.85 6.09 -12.62
N PHE A 47 3.78 5.46 -13.10
CA PHE A 47 2.45 6.06 -13.24
C PHE A 47 1.37 5.01 -13.00
N TRP A 48 0.13 5.46 -12.77
CA TRP A 48 -1.02 4.56 -12.64
C TRP A 48 -1.45 4.06 -14.02
N SER A 49 -1.04 2.84 -14.38
CA SER A 49 -1.40 2.21 -15.66
C SER A 49 -2.75 1.49 -15.58
N HIS A 50 -3.27 1.06 -16.73
CA HIS A 50 -4.46 0.21 -16.78
C HIS A 50 -4.29 -1.07 -15.95
N ASP A 51 -3.14 -1.73 -16.06
CA ASP A 51 -2.83 -2.95 -15.32
C ASP A 51 -2.76 -2.69 -13.79
N THR A 52 -2.24 -1.52 -13.39
CA THR A 52 -2.26 -1.06 -11.98
C THR A 52 -3.68 -0.93 -11.47
N GLU A 53 -4.59 -0.39 -12.29
CA GLU A 53 -6.00 -0.25 -11.95
C GLU A 53 -6.70 -1.61 -11.84
N GLU A 54 -6.49 -2.52 -12.79
CA GLU A 54 -7.06 -3.87 -12.76
C GLU A 54 -6.60 -4.66 -11.53
N TRP A 55 -5.31 -4.56 -11.18
CA TRP A 55 -4.77 -5.13 -9.95
C TRP A 55 -5.49 -4.58 -8.72
N TYR A 56 -5.64 -3.25 -8.63
CA TYR A 56 -6.26 -2.60 -7.47
C TYR A 56 -7.73 -2.96 -7.32
N GLN A 57 -8.49 -2.97 -8.43
CA GLN A 57 -9.89 -3.39 -8.43
C GLN A 57 -10.05 -4.86 -8.05
N THR A 58 -9.09 -5.72 -8.42
CA THR A 58 -9.09 -7.13 -8.01
C THR A 58 -8.81 -7.27 -6.51
N TRP A 59 -7.82 -6.54 -6.01
CA TRP A 59 -7.51 -6.49 -4.57
C TRP A 59 -8.70 -5.99 -3.75
N LEU A 60 -9.39 -4.93 -4.20
CA LEU A 60 -10.59 -4.40 -3.55
C LEU A 60 -11.75 -5.41 -3.45
N LYS A 61 -11.80 -6.42 -4.32
CA LYS A 61 -12.81 -7.50 -4.27
C LYS A 61 -12.42 -8.64 -3.32
N MET A 62 -11.17 -8.70 -2.89
CA MET A 62 -10.64 -9.75 -2.00
C MET A 62 -10.62 -9.33 -0.53
N ILE A 63 -10.76 -8.04 -0.24
CA ILE A 63 -11.00 -7.47 1.10
C ILE A 63 -12.48 -7.46 1.43
#